data_AF-A0ABC8K4Y7-F1
#
_entry.id   AF-A0ABC8K4Y7-F1
#
_cell.length_a   1.000
_cell.length_b   1.000
_cell.length_c   1.000
_cell.angle_alpha   90.00
_cell.angle_beta   90.00
_cell.angle_gamma   90.00
#
_symmetry.space_group_name_H-M   'P 1'
#
loop_
_entity.id
_entity.type
_entity.pdbx_description
1 polymer ?
#
loop_
_entity_poly.entity_id
_entity_poly.type
_entity_poly.pdbx_seq_one_letter_code
_entity_poly.pdbx_strand_id
1 'polypeptide(L)'
;MFGNVHHVTRHLNPVRAKPGRFFCSIQVLFHSSVDSHEWYRDKLSVLTKLTRALKDVDLVDGKLEDINGIIIYDDTIKQKMQAFKSLARIFIGSPSLQQKLKKHGRLVFGTESEREPLVVNSLTKVCNFLDISAQQRKLVRCTVCSQVTQYRIWRGALEDVLNGLKDEVDWLVEHREKTQGAKLGQQVILSCLKFLSESSVSYEAENSTSWMRPVPARYAKANASAKWEDVLDMVNDLRRYLEHDEGINVLYHLEKLLSMKEGLLQIKDVFLDNTIGFREVRHQEHLVHRKLSKMLGSPSPCLFTLLMYFLYGRVRDMEVDLCGGFYKEKNDFFCLSMGRILTSTDEKMVRRGIKQLDRALGMFEFVWETAGMKETLNLQGHLWCLEAEEKTITYRGKTFYLHDLSL
;
A
#
# COMPACT_ATOMS: atom_id res chain seq x y z
N MET A 1 25.56 -11.35 -9.68
CA MET A 1 24.98 -11.26 -11.05
C MET A 1 23.90 -10.19 -11.03
N PHE A 2 24.21 -8.98 -11.47
CA PHE A 2 23.28 -7.86 -11.50
C PHE A 2 22.51 -7.90 -12.83
N GLY A 3 21.20 -8.10 -12.76
CA GLY A 3 20.29 -7.92 -13.90
C GLY A 3 19.72 -6.52 -13.86
N ASN A 4 20.11 -5.68 -14.83
CA ASN A 4 19.47 -4.41 -15.12
C ASN A 4 17.99 -4.65 -15.50
N VAL A 5 17.06 -4.21 -14.66
CA VAL A 5 15.66 -4.09 -15.04
C VAL A 5 15.48 -2.70 -15.65
N HIS A 6 15.55 -2.64 -16.98
CA HIS A 6 15.15 -1.45 -17.73
C HIS A 6 13.62 -1.30 -17.64
N HIS A 7 13.15 -0.25 -16.98
CA HIS A 7 11.75 0.18 -17.08
C HIS A 7 11.53 0.77 -18.48
N VAL A 8 10.85 0.02 -19.34
CA VAL A 8 10.42 0.48 -20.66
C VAL A 8 9.00 1.03 -20.55
N THR A 9 8.88 2.36 -20.60
CA THR A 9 7.61 3.10 -20.67
C THR A 9 7.08 3.05 -22.11
N ARG A 10 5.84 2.58 -22.33
CA ARG A 10 5.17 2.65 -23.63
C ARG A 10 3.93 3.54 -23.55
N HIS A 11 3.86 4.50 -24.48
CA HIS A 11 2.69 5.34 -24.70
C HIS A 11 1.63 4.60 -25.53
N LEU A 12 0.36 4.75 -25.15
CA LEU A 12 -0.78 4.53 -26.05
C LEU A 12 -1.15 5.87 -26.69
N ASN A 13 -1.25 5.90 -28.02
CA ASN A 13 -1.60 7.11 -28.78
C ASN A 13 -2.95 7.69 -28.34
N PRO A 14 -3.10 9.04 -28.29
CA PRO A 14 -4.32 9.67 -27.87
C PRO A 14 -5.37 9.59 -28.99
N VAL A 15 -6.34 8.68 -28.85
CA VAL A 15 -7.58 8.79 -29.64
C VAL A 15 -8.33 10.02 -29.14
N ARG A 16 -8.32 11.07 -29.95
CA ARG A 16 -8.92 12.38 -29.70
C ARG A 16 -10.46 12.26 -29.66
N ALA A 17 -11.00 11.83 -28.52
CA ALA A 17 -12.44 11.88 -28.25
C ALA A 17 -12.78 13.17 -27.49
N LYS A 18 -13.77 13.92 -27.98
CA LYS A 18 -14.21 15.23 -27.44
C LYS A 18 -14.54 15.12 -25.93
N PRO A 19 -13.81 15.79 -25.01
CA PRO A 19 -13.98 15.62 -23.56
C PRO A 19 -15.33 16.16 -23.02
N GLY A 20 -15.87 17.23 -23.61
CA GLY A 20 -16.90 18.06 -22.95
C GLY A 20 -18.26 17.41 -22.66
N ARG A 21 -18.67 16.34 -23.37
CA ARG A 21 -19.99 15.70 -23.14
C ARG A 21 -19.95 14.54 -22.12
N PHE A 22 -18.80 13.91 -21.95
CA PHE A 22 -18.66 12.79 -21.00
C PHE A 22 -18.58 13.29 -19.54
N PHE A 23 -17.94 14.44 -19.31
CA PHE A 23 -17.74 14.99 -17.96
C PHE A 23 -19.01 15.61 -17.34
N CYS A 24 -19.90 16.25 -18.12
CA CYS A 24 -21.21 16.68 -17.61
C CYS A 24 -22.08 15.50 -17.15
N SER A 25 -21.92 14.31 -17.74
CA SER A 25 -22.66 13.11 -17.32
C SER A 25 -22.17 12.50 -16.00
N ILE A 26 -20.97 12.84 -15.52
CA ILE A 26 -20.41 12.31 -14.27
C ILE A 26 -20.90 13.11 -13.05
N GLN A 27 -21.02 14.44 -13.17
CA GLN A 27 -21.66 15.27 -12.14
C GLN A 27 -23.17 14.99 -12.00
N VAL A 28 -23.82 14.49 -13.06
CA VAL A 28 -25.26 14.13 -13.07
C VAL A 28 -25.52 12.70 -12.53
N LEU A 29 -24.51 11.93 -12.13
CA LEU A 29 -24.71 10.58 -11.57
C LEU A 29 -25.43 10.56 -10.22
N PHE A 30 -25.49 11.68 -9.50
CA PHE A 30 -25.93 11.72 -8.10
C PHE A 30 -27.28 12.44 -7.86
N HIS A 31 -28.03 12.80 -8.91
CA HIS A 31 -29.27 13.59 -8.77
C HIS A 31 -30.55 12.93 -9.31
N SER A 32 -30.49 11.67 -9.77
CA SER A 32 -31.67 10.89 -10.17
C SER A 32 -31.88 9.76 -9.17
N SER A 33 -33.13 9.50 -8.75
CA SER A 33 -33.48 8.39 -7.86
C SER A 33 -32.90 7.07 -8.41
N VAL A 34 -31.97 6.50 -7.66
CA VAL A 34 -31.20 5.29 -8.00
C VAL A 34 -32.09 4.06 -7.81
N ASP A 35 -33.22 3.96 -8.52
CA ASP A 35 -34.20 2.88 -8.29
C ASP A 35 -35.06 2.48 -9.50
N SER A 36 -34.89 3.11 -10.68
CA SER A 36 -35.61 2.67 -11.88
C SER A 36 -34.80 1.66 -12.71
N HIS A 37 -35.45 0.61 -13.23
CA HIS A 37 -34.84 -0.32 -14.17
C HIS A 37 -34.23 0.37 -15.42
N GLU A 38 -34.80 1.52 -15.79
CA GLU A 38 -34.32 2.35 -16.90
C GLU A 38 -32.96 2.98 -16.60
N TRP A 39 -32.76 3.50 -15.38
CA TRP A 39 -31.46 4.05 -14.96
C TRP A 39 -30.35 3.00 -15.06
N TYR A 40 -30.62 1.80 -14.54
CA TYR A 40 -29.68 0.69 -14.57
C TYR A 40 -29.30 0.27 -16.00
N ARG A 41 -30.28 0.23 -16.92
CA ARG A 41 -30.04 -0.07 -18.34
C ARG A 41 -29.16 0.99 -18.99
N ASP A 42 -29.46 2.27 -18.77
CA ASP A 42 -28.70 3.38 -19.36
C ASP A 42 -27.27 3.41 -18.84
N LYS A 43 -27.09 3.24 -17.53
CA LYS A 43 -25.78 3.24 -16.89
C LYS A 43 -24.96 2.00 -17.19
N LEU A 44 -25.59 0.87 -17.50
CA LEU A 44 -24.87 -0.32 -17.93
C LEU A 44 -24.07 -0.04 -19.20
N SER A 45 -24.65 0.72 -20.15
CA SER A 45 -23.93 1.13 -21.36
C SER A 45 -22.69 2.00 -21.07
N VAL A 46 -22.75 2.82 -20.02
CA VAL A 46 -21.62 3.65 -19.57
C VAL A 46 -20.56 2.76 -18.91
N LEU A 47 -20.97 1.83 -18.05
CA LEU A 47 -20.09 0.87 -17.40
C LEU A 47 -19.34 0.02 -18.44
N THR A 48 -20.03 -0.48 -19.47
CA THR A 48 -19.41 -1.23 -20.58
C THR A 48 -18.40 -0.38 -21.35
N LYS A 49 -18.72 0.89 -21.64
CA LYS A 49 -17.78 1.81 -22.31
C LYS A 49 -16.53 2.06 -21.48
N LEU A 50 -16.69 2.28 -20.17
CA LEU A 50 -15.57 2.47 -19.24
C LEU A 50 -14.72 1.21 -19.13
N THR A 51 -15.35 0.03 -19.01
CA THR A 51 -14.67 -1.28 -18.98
C THR A 51 -13.75 -1.45 -20.19
N ARG A 52 -14.26 -1.16 -21.40
CA ARG A 52 -13.46 -1.23 -22.64
C ARG A 52 -12.33 -0.19 -22.68
N ALA A 53 -12.58 1.02 -22.20
CA ALA A 53 -11.61 2.10 -22.22
C ALA A 53 -10.48 1.94 -21.19
N LEU A 54 -10.76 1.24 -20.09
CA LEU A 54 -9.84 0.99 -18.97
C LEU A 54 -9.28 -0.43 -18.99
N LYS A 55 -9.42 -1.13 -20.13
CA LYS A 55 -8.89 -2.47 -20.30
C LYS A 55 -7.40 -2.48 -19.97
N ASP A 56 -6.97 -3.47 -19.19
CA ASP A 56 -5.59 -3.70 -18.77
C ASP A 56 -5.01 -2.63 -17.83
N VAL A 57 -5.85 -1.78 -17.25
CA VAL A 57 -5.48 -0.78 -16.24
C VAL A 57 -6.27 -1.03 -14.96
N ASP A 58 -5.64 -0.83 -13.80
CA ASP A 58 -6.28 -0.86 -12.49
C ASP A 58 -5.72 0.24 -11.57
N LEU A 59 -6.51 0.66 -10.58
CA LEU A 59 -6.04 1.48 -9.46
C LEU A 59 -5.65 0.55 -8.31
N VAL A 60 -4.35 0.55 -7.99
CA VAL A 60 -3.72 -0.33 -7.00
C VAL A 60 -3.00 0.52 -5.98
N ASP A 61 -3.45 0.47 -4.73
CA ASP A 61 -2.79 1.15 -3.60
C ASP A 61 -2.59 2.65 -3.87
N GLY A 62 -3.61 3.31 -4.43
CA GLY A 62 -3.56 4.72 -4.82
C GLY A 62 -2.80 5.05 -6.11
N LYS A 63 -2.12 4.07 -6.74
CA LYS A 63 -1.40 4.25 -8.02
C LYS A 63 -2.14 3.58 -9.17
N LEU A 64 -2.25 4.32 -10.28
CA LEU A 64 -2.78 3.75 -11.52
C LEU A 64 -1.69 2.89 -12.13
N GLU A 65 -1.98 1.64 -12.43
CA GLU A 65 -1.00 0.68 -12.94
C GLU A 65 -1.57 -0.12 -14.12
N ASP A 66 -0.75 -0.42 -15.12
CA ASP A 66 -1.10 -1.37 -16.17
C ASP A 66 -1.13 -2.82 -15.62
N ILE A 67 -1.52 -3.79 -16.45
CA ILE A 67 -1.58 -5.21 -16.07
C ILE A 67 -0.22 -5.83 -15.73
N ASN A 68 0.88 -5.21 -16.16
CA ASN A 68 2.25 -5.62 -15.88
C ASN A 68 2.79 -4.97 -14.59
N GLY A 69 2.04 -4.07 -13.96
CA GLY A 69 2.44 -3.35 -12.76
C GLY A 69 3.27 -2.10 -13.02
N ILE A 70 3.27 -1.58 -14.25
CA ILE A 70 3.90 -0.31 -14.61
C ILE A 70 2.98 0.82 -14.17
N ILE A 71 3.52 1.79 -13.43
CA ILE A 71 2.77 2.95 -12.96
C ILE A 71 2.47 3.89 -14.13
N ILE A 72 1.21 4.33 -14.23
CA ILE A 72 0.70 5.24 -15.24
C ILE A 72 0.38 6.58 -14.58
N TYR A 73 1.00 7.65 -15.06
CA TYR A 73 0.75 9.01 -14.60
C TYR A 73 -0.19 9.73 -15.57
N ASP A 74 -1.49 9.42 -15.49
CA ASP A 74 -2.54 10.07 -16.28
C ASP A 74 -3.78 10.33 -15.40
N ASP A 75 -3.98 11.60 -15.03
CA ASP A 75 -5.11 12.01 -14.19
C ASP A 75 -6.47 11.78 -14.86
N THR A 76 -6.53 11.83 -16.20
CA THR A 76 -7.77 11.58 -16.94
C THR A 76 -8.14 10.10 -16.85
N ILE A 77 -7.18 9.19 -17.01
CA ILE A 77 -7.42 7.75 -16.83
C ILE A 77 -7.75 7.44 -15.37
N LYS A 78 -7.05 8.06 -14.42
CA LYS A 78 -7.34 7.90 -12.99
C LYS A 78 -8.77 8.31 -12.64
N GLN A 79 -9.24 9.45 -13.14
CA GLN A 79 -10.63 9.90 -12.95
C GLN A 79 -11.65 8.95 -13.57
N LYS A 80 -11.38 8.43 -14.78
CA LYS A 80 -12.23 7.41 -15.42
C LYS A 80 -12.29 6.14 -14.58
N MET A 81 -11.17 5.70 -14.02
CA MET A 81 -11.10 4.53 -13.14
C MET A 81 -11.91 4.73 -11.86
N GLN A 82 -11.81 5.90 -11.22
CA GLN A 82 -12.61 6.23 -10.04
C GLN A 82 -14.12 6.26 -10.36
N ALA A 83 -14.50 6.81 -11.52
CA ALA A 83 -15.88 6.80 -11.99
C ALA A 83 -16.37 5.36 -12.27
N PHE A 84 -15.53 4.52 -12.89
CA PHE A 84 -15.82 3.12 -13.15
C PHE A 84 -16.07 2.34 -11.85
N LYS A 85 -15.14 2.40 -10.88
CA LYS A 85 -15.28 1.72 -9.59
C LYS A 85 -16.50 2.22 -8.82
N SER A 86 -16.74 3.54 -8.82
CA SER A 86 -17.93 4.12 -8.18
C SER A 86 -19.23 3.63 -8.79
N LEU A 87 -19.31 3.56 -10.13
CA LEU A 87 -20.49 3.06 -10.81
C LEU A 87 -20.71 1.57 -10.54
N ALA A 88 -19.64 0.76 -10.61
CA ALA A 88 -19.71 -0.67 -10.36
C ALA A 88 -20.21 -0.99 -8.93
N ARG A 89 -19.84 -0.20 -7.92
CA ARG A 89 -20.41 -0.32 -6.57
C ARG A 89 -21.92 -0.17 -6.52
N ILE A 90 -22.48 0.78 -7.28
CA ILE A 90 -23.94 0.96 -7.36
C ILE A 90 -24.59 -0.29 -7.97
N PHE A 91 -24.00 -0.83 -9.03
CA PHE A 91 -24.48 -2.07 -9.65
C PHE A 91 -24.46 -3.25 -8.67
N ILE A 92 -23.38 -3.43 -7.90
CA ILE A 92 -23.27 -4.47 -6.88
C ILE A 92 -24.42 -4.37 -5.86
N GLY A 93 -24.83 -3.16 -5.50
CA GLY A 93 -25.96 -2.90 -4.62
C GLY A 93 -27.35 -3.10 -5.23
N SER A 94 -27.45 -3.37 -6.54
CA SER A 94 -28.73 -3.46 -7.22
C SER A 94 -29.60 -4.63 -6.71
N PRO A 95 -30.95 -4.49 -6.71
CA PRO A 95 -31.83 -5.55 -6.23
C PRO A 95 -31.64 -6.89 -6.95
N SER A 96 -31.37 -6.89 -8.26
CA SER A 96 -31.20 -8.13 -9.03
C SER A 96 -29.91 -8.87 -8.66
N LEU A 97 -28.79 -8.17 -8.56
CA LEU A 97 -27.51 -8.76 -8.13
C LEU A 97 -27.58 -9.21 -6.67
N GLN A 98 -28.21 -8.43 -5.78
CA GLN A 98 -28.42 -8.84 -4.40
C GLN A 98 -29.31 -10.08 -4.28
N GLN A 99 -30.32 -10.22 -5.14
CA GLN A 99 -31.13 -11.44 -5.20
C GLN A 99 -30.31 -12.63 -5.73
N LYS A 100 -29.44 -12.42 -6.73
CA LYS A 100 -28.52 -13.44 -7.23
C LYS A 100 -27.57 -13.91 -6.13
N LEU A 101 -26.96 -13.00 -5.38
CA LEU A 101 -26.08 -13.33 -4.25
C LEU A 101 -26.82 -14.14 -3.17
N LYS A 102 -28.04 -13.72 -2.81
CA LYS A 102 -28.90 -14.43 -1.85
C LYS A 102 -29.19 -15.88 -2.27
N LYS A 103 -29.46 -16.13 -3.55
CA LYS A 103 -29.68 -17.50 -4.08
C LYS A 103 -28.45 -18.40 -3.92
N HIS A 104 -27.25 -17.82 -3.95
CA HIS A 104 -26.00 -18.52 -3.73
C HIS A 104 -25.58 -18.56 -2.25
N GLY A 105 -26.46 -18.19 -1.32
CA GLY A 105 -26.19 -18.16 0.12
C GLY A 105 -25.23 -17.05 0.56
N ARG A 106 -25.02 -16.03 -0.27
CA ARG A 106 -24.08 -14.92 0.00
C ARG A 106 -24.89 -13.68 0.39
N LEU A 107 -24.67 -13.19 1.62
CA LEU A 107 -25.37 -12.02 2.18
C LEU A 107 -24.44 -10.80 2.33
N VAL A 108 -23.39 -10.71 1.51
CA VAL A 108 -22.35 -9.68 1.62
C VAL A 108 -22.56 -8.58 0.58
N PHE A 109 -22.18 -7.34 0.92
CA PHE A 109 -22.26 -6.14 0.08
C PHE A 109 -23.69 -5.64 -0.14
N GLY A 110 -24.60 -5.98 0.78
CA GLY A 110 -26.01 -5.61 0.73
C GLY A 110 -26.27 -4.18 1.20
N THR A 111 -25.45 -3.67 2.13
CA THR A 111 -25.55 -2.28 2.59
C THR A 111 -24.61 -1.36 1.81
N GLU A 112 -24.89 -0.06 1.81
CA GLU A 112 -24.01 0.93 1.20
C GLU A 112 -22.64 0.97 1.89
N SER A 113 -22.60 0.86 3.23
CA SER A 113 -21.35 0.86 4.00
C SER A 113 -20.42 -0.30 3.62
N GLU A 114 -20.95 -1.50 3.38
CA GLU A 114 -20.14 -2.65 2.92
C GLU A 114 -19.56 -2.45 1.52
N ARG A 115 -20.18 -1.59 0.70
CA ARG A 115 -19.72 -1.30 -0.65
C ARG A 115 -18.72 -0.15 -0.71
N GLU A 116 -18.55 0.62 0.36
CA GLU A 116 -17.58 1.70 0.40
C GLU A 116 -16.13 1.18 0.26
N PRO A 117 -15.22 1.97 -0.33
CA PRO A 117 -13.83 1.59 -0.46
C PRO A 117 -13.15 1.67 0.91
N LEU A 118 -12.17 0.82 1.16
CA LEU A 118 -11.36 0.87 2.37
C LEU A 118 -9.89 1.05 2.02
N VAL A 119 -9.33 2.17 2.49
CA VAL A 119 -7.89 2.41 2.51
C VAL A 119 -7.34 2.08 3.89
N VAL A 120 -6.57 0.99 3.95
CA VAL A 120 -5.91 0.51 5.17
C VAL A 120 -4.54 1.17 5.27
N ASN A 121 -4.47 2.21 6.10
CA ASN A 121 -3.27 3.02 6.32
C ASN A 121 -2.86 3.11 7.81
N SER A 122 -3.50 2.33 8.68
CA SER A 122 -3.17 2.27 10.11
C SER A 122 -3.69 0.99 10.75
N LEU A 123 -3.00 0.54 11.81
CA LEU A 123 -3.49 -0.54 12.68
C LEU A 123 -4.84 -0.20 13.33
N THR A 124 -5.12 1.08 13.60
CA THR A 124 -6.40 1.53 14.15
C THR A 124 -7.56 1.09 13.30
N LYS A 125 -7.46 1.31 11.98
CA LYS A 125 -8.53 0.97 11.03
C LYS A 125 -8.79 -0.52 11.02
N VAL A 126 -7.74 -1.33 10.98
CA VAL A 126 -7.86 -2.80 11.03
C VAL A 126 -8.47 -3.26 12.35
N CYS A 127 -7.98 -2.76 13.49
CA CYS A 127 -8.49 -3.12 14.81
C CYS A 127 -9.94 -2.67 15.03
N ASN A 128 -10.34 -1.52 14.50
CA ASN A 128 -11.72 -1.05 14.56
C ASN A 128 -12.64 -1.92 13.70
N PHE A 129 -12.19 -2.31 12.50
CA PHE A 129 -12.98 -3.14 11.60
C PHE A 129 -13.21 -4.56 12.14
N LEU A 130 -12.24 -5.11 12.86
CA LEU A 130 -12.30 -6.44 13.49
C LEU A 130 -12.86 -6.42 14.92
N ASP A 131 -13.39 -5.28 15.40
CA ASP A 131 -13.90 -5.11 16.76
C ASP A 131 -12.91 -5.50 17.87
N ILE A 132 -11.60 -5.30 17.63
CA ILE A 132 -10.54 -5.64 18.57
C ILE A 132 -10.57 -4.68 19.76
N SER A 133 -10.64 -5.23 20.98
CA SER A 133 -10.69 -4.46 22.23
C SER A 133 -9.40 -3.70 22.53
N ALA A 134 -9.46 -2.68 23.40
CA ALA A 134 -8.27 -1.92 23.80
C ALA A 134 -7.17 -2.79 24.44
N GLN A 135 -7.54 -3.82 25.20
CA GLN A 135 -6.58 -4.75 25.81
C GLN A 135 -5.87 -5.60 24.74
N GLN A 136 -6.61 -6.10 23.76
CA GLN A 136 -6.06 -6.86 22.65
C GLN A 136 -5.21 -5.98 21.73
N ARG A 137 -5.59 -4.72 21.50
CA ARG A 137 -4.74 -3.76 20.76
C ARG A 137 -3.38 -3.58 21.41
N LYS A 138 -3.30 -3.60 22.74
CA LYS A 138 -2.03 -3.55 23.47
C LYS A 138 -1.19 -4.80 23.20
N LEU A 139 -1.81 -5.98 23.17
CA LEU A 139 -1.15 -7.24 22.80
C LEU A 139 -0.63 -7.18 21.36
N VAL A 140 -1.50 -6.80 20.40
CA VAL A 140 -1.14 -6.61 19.00
C VAL A 140 0.08 -5.70 18.88
N ARG A 141 0.05 -4.54 19.54
CA ARG A 141 1.18 -3.61 19.54
C ARG A 141 2.46 -4.25 20.07
N CYS A 142 2.42 -4.85 21.24
CA CYS A 142 3.61 -5.45 21.86
C CYS A 142 4.23 -6.51 20.95
N THR A 143 3.41 -7.38 20.38
CA THR A 143 3.85 -8.44 19.47
C THR A 143 4.40 -7.86 18.17
N VAL A 144 3.66 -6.96 17.51
CA VAL A 144 4.08 -6.33 16.25
C VAL A 144 5.37 -5.54 16.45
N CYS A 145 5.45 -4.66 17.46
CA CYS A 145 6.65 -3.86 17.73
C CYS A 145 7.89 -4.75 17.88
N SER A 146 7.79 -5.87 18.61
CA SER A 146 8.92 -6.77 18.81
C SER A 146 9.45 -7.39 17.52
N GLN A 147 8.57 -7.61 16.54
CA GLN A 147 8.90 -8.20 15.25
C GLN A 147 9.39 -7.17 14.24
N VAL A 148 8.67 -6.04 14.09
CA VAL A 148 8.87 -5.10 12.97
C VAL A 148 9.94 -4.04 13.22
N THR A 149 10.42 -3.88 14.45
CA THR A 149 11.44 -2.86 14.79
C THR A 149 12.87 -3.38 14.71
N GLN A 150 13.09 -4.58 14.18
CA GLN A 150 14.45 -5.09 13.93
C GLN A 150 15.19 -4.14 12.98
N TYR A 151 16.50 -3.96 13.21
CA TYR A 151 17.33 -3.02 12.44
C TYR A 151 17.19 -3.21 10.91
N ARG A 152 17.19 -4.47 10.44
CA ARG A 152 17.03 -4.77 9.01
C ARG A 152 15.68 -4.33 8.43
N ILE A 153 14.60 -4.43 9.20
CA ILE A 153 13.25 -4.05 8.77
C ILE A 153 13.13 -2.52 8.78
N TRP A 154 13.61 -1.89 9.86
CA TRP A 154 13.69 -0.43 9.97
C TRP A 154 14.41 0.19 8.77
N ARG A 155 15.63 -0.30 8.51
CA ARG A 155 16.47 0.18 7.43
C ARG A 155 15.87 -0.12 6.05
N GLY A 156 15.43 -1.35 5.82
CA GLY A 156 14.83 -1.74 4.55
C GLY A 156 13.56 -0.96 4.23
N ALA A 157 12.71 -0.68 5.22
CA ALA A 157 11.53 0.15 5.05
C ALA A 157 11.89 1.60 4.69
N LEU A 158 12.92 2.17 5.33
CA LEU A 158 13.40 3.52 5.03
C LEU A 158 13.97 3.59 3.61
N GLU A 159 14.77 2.61 3.20
CA GLU A 159 15.33 2.52 1.86
C GLU A 159 14.22 2.36 0.80
N ASP A 160 13.21 1.52 1.03
CA ASP A 160 12.06 1.36 0.13
C ASP A 160 11.27 2.67 -0.02
N VAL A 161 11.01 3.38 1.08
CA VAL A 161 10.34 4.68 1.05
C VAL A 161 11.15 5.73 0.30
N LEU A 162 12.47 5.81 0.53
CA LEU A 162 13.34 6.75 -0.17
C LEU A 162 13.44 6.46 -1.67
N ASN A 163 13.50 5.19 -2.07
CA ASN A 163 13.45 4.81 -3.47
C ASN A 163 12.11 5.18 -4.12
N GLY A 164 10.99 4.91 -3.45
CA GLY A 164 9.68 5.31 -3.96
C GLY A 164 9.51 6.83 -4.07
N LEU A 165 10.09 7.59 -3.13
CA LEU A 165 10.11 9.05 -3.19
C LEU A 165 11.01 9.56 -4.33
N LYS A 166 12.15 8.90 -4.56
CA LYS A 166 13.03 9.18 -5.70
C LYS A 166 12.25 9.07 -7.01
N ASP A 167 11.54 7.98 -7.22
CA ASP A 167 10.75 7.75 -8.45
C ASP A 167 9.68 8.82 -8.66
N GLU A 168 9.02 9.26 -7.58
CA GLU A 168 8.01 10.32 -7.62
C GLU A 168 8.61 11.70 -7.96
N VAL A 169 9.77 12.02 -7.38
CA VAL A 169 10.48 13.29 -7.65
C VAL A 169 11.10 13.30 -9.04
N ASP A 170 11.71 12.19 -9.47
CA ASP A 170 12.28 12.05 -10.82
C ASP A 170 11.21 12.32 -11.89
N TRP A 171 10.02 11.74 -11.71
CA TRP A 171 8.89 11.97 -12.60
C TRP A 171 8.50 13.47 -12.67
N LEU A 172 8.43 14.15 -11.53
CA LEU A 172 8.14 15.59 -11.47
C LEU A 172 9.21 16.43 -12.18
N VAL A 173 10.48 16.11 -11.99
CA VAL A 173 11.61 16.82 -12.61
C VAL A 173 11.63 16.66 -14.12
N GLU A 174 11.16 15.52 -14.63
CA GLU A 174 11.08 15.22 -16.07
C GLU A 174 9.85 15.85 -16.75
N HIS A 175 8.69 15.90 -16.06
CA HIS A 175 7.39 16.16 -16.69
C HIS A 175 6.71 17.47 -16.28
N ARG A 176 7.16 18.15 -15.23
CA ARG A 176 6.67 19.48 -14.84
C ARG A 176 7.73 20.55 -15.05
N GLU A 177 7.30 21.82 -15.01
CA GLU A 177 8.25 22.93 -14.93
C GLU A 177 9.17 22.71 -13.74
N LYS A 178 10.48 22.71 -14.00
CA LYS A 178 11.52 22.35 -13.03
C LYS A 178 11.49 23.31 -11.85
N THR A 179 10.87 22.92 -10.75
CA THR A 179 10.94 23.70 -9.52
C THR A 179 12.30 23.45 -8.85
N GLN A 180 12.90 24.51 -8.32
CA GLN A 180 14.19 24.42 -7.65
C GLN A 180 14.12 23.48 -6.44
N GLY A 181 12.96 23.42 -5.77
CA GLY A 181 12.67 22.50 -4.67
C GLY A 181 12.79 21.04 -5.09
N ALA A 182 12.20 20.63 -6.22
CA ALA A 182 12.27 19.24 -6.69
C ALA A 182 13.71 18.77 -6.95
N LYS A 183 14.57 19.63 -7.54
CA LYS A 183 15.99 19.30 -7.78
C LYS A 183 16.78 19.15 -6.48
N LEU A 184 16.59 20.07 -5.53
CA LEU A 184 17.25 19.98 -4.23
C LEU A 184 16.77 18.74 -3.46
N GLY A 185 15.47 18.47 -3.49
CA GLY A 185 14.88 17.25 -2.94
C GLY A 185 15.52 15.99 -3.52
N GLN A 186 15.65 15.92 -4.86
CA GLN A 186 16.31 14.80 -5.55
C GLN A 186 17.75 14.59 -5.06
N GLN A 187 18.54 15.65 -4.92
CA GLN A 187 19.92 15.58 -4.41
C GLN A 187 19.99 15.05 -2.98
N VAL A 188 19.08 15.49 -2.11
CA VAL A 188 19.01 15.03 -0.72
C VAL A 188 18.60 13.56 -0.65
N ILE A 189 17.64 13.12 -1.47
CA ILE A 189 17.24 11.70 -1.54
C ILE A 189 18.44 10.82 -1.94
N LEU A 190 19.16 11.20 -3.00
CA LEU A 190 20.34 10.46 -3.45
C LEU A 190 21.45 10.43 -2.40
N SER A 191 21.67 11.55 -1.71
CA SER A 191 22.64 11.65 -0.61
C SER A 191 22.26 10.74 0.55
N CYS A 192 20.97 10.69 0.92
CA CYS A 192 20.47 9.84 1.98
C CYS A 192 20.61 8.35 1.63
N LEU A 193 20.21 7.95 0.42
CA LEU A 193 20.39 6.58 -0.07
C LEU A 193 21.87 6.17 -0.10
N LYS A 194 22.75 7.07 -0.54
CA LYS A 194 24.20 6.85 -0.54
C LYS A 194 24.73 6.68 0.89
N PHE A 195 24.35 7.57 1.81
CA PHE A 195 24.73 7.52 3.22
C PHE A 195 24.30 6.21 3.89
N LEU A 196 23.09 5.73 3.60
CA LEU A 196 22.64 4.41 4.03
C LEU A 196 23.52 3.32 3.39
N SER A 197 23.74 3.32 2.07
CA SER A 197 24.53 2.27 1.41
C SER A 197 25.98 2.16 1.92
N GLU A 198 26.65 3.28 2.19
CA GLU A 198 28.02 3.34 2.70
C GLU A 198 28.12 2.84 4.14
N SER A 199 27.02 2.92 4.89
CA SER A 199 26.85 2.31 6.21
C SER A 199 26.24 0.90 6.15
N SER A 200 26.34 0.16 5.04
CA SER A 200 25.99 -1.27 5.00
C SER A 200 27.19 -2.15 5.36
N VAL A 201 26.97 -3.18 6.19
CA VAL A 201 27.97 -4.23 6.40
C VAL A 201 27.81 -5.21 5.24
N SER A 202 28.84 -5.39 4.41
CA SER A 202 28.83 -6.42 3.37
C SER A 202 28.54 -7.79 4.00
N TYR A 203 27.43 -8.41 3.59
CA TYR A 203 27.00 -9.75 4.02
C TYR A 203 27.94 -10.87 3.51
N GLU A 204 28.81 -10.60 2.54
CA GLU A 204 29.87 -11.57 2.16
C GLU A 204 30.84 -11.85 3.31
N ALA A 205 30.77 -11.07 4.38
CA ALA A 205 31.60 -11.20 5.57
C ALA A 205 30.98 -12.06 6.69
N GLU A 206 29.88 -12.80 6.46
CA GLU A 206 29.42 -13.86 7.37
C GLU A 206 30.34 -15.10 7.33
N ASN A 207 31.05 -15.32 6.23
CA ASN A 207 32.06 -16.38 6.10
C ASN A 207 33.44 -15.95 6.64
N SER A 208 33.59 -14.72 7.14
CA SER A 208 34.85 -14.19 7.64
C SER A 208 34.80 -14.05 9.15
N THR A 209 35.57 -14.90 9.84
CA THR A 209 35.66 -14.96 11.29
C THR A 209 36.08 -13.62 11.91
N SER A 210 35.27 -13.12 12.85
CA SER A 210 35.31 -11.72 13.35
C SER A 210 36.59 -11.28 14.07
N TRP A 211 37.49 -12.20 14.42
CA TRP A 211 38.75 -11.92 15.11
C TRP A 211 39.92 -11.62 14.15
N MET A 212 39.70 -11.77 12.83
CA MET A 212 40.72 -11.52 11.80
C MET A 212 40.53 -10.20 11.04
N ARG A 213 39.54 -9.37 11.41
CA ARG A 213 39.37 -8.07 10.75
C ARG A 213 40.40 -7.08 11.28
N PRO A 214 41.24 -6.48 10.42
CA PRO A 214 42.14 -5.42 10.82
C PRO A 214 41.33 -4.28 11.44
N VAL A 215 41.80 -3.76 12.57
CA VAL A 215 41.30 -2.49 13.11
C VAL A 215 41.45 -1.44 12.00
N PRO A 216 40.38 -0.70 11.64
CA PRO A 216 40.51 0.35 10.64
C PRO A 216 41.66 1.28 11.01
N ALA A 217 42.53 1.57 10.03
CA ALA A 217 43.73 2.36 10.26
C ALA A 217 43.35 3.67 10.97
N ARG A 218 44.04 3.98 12.08
CA ARG A 218 43.85 5.15 12.95
C ARG A 218 43.95 6.54 12.25
N TYR A 219 44.09 6.56 10.93
CA TYR A 219 44.29 7.75 10.09
C TYR A 219 43.11 8.09 9.17
N ALA A 220 42.01 7.33 9.21
CA ALA A 220 40.75 7.89 8.75
C ALA A 220 40.41 9.00 9.75
N LYS A 221 40.47 10.26 9.30
CA LYS A 221 40.04 11.44 10.09
C LYS A 221 38.80 11.05 10.89
N ALA A 222 38.79 11.37 12.18
CA ALA A 222 37.59 11.33 13.02
C ALA A 222 36.56 12.32 12.45
N ASN A 223 35.98 11.97 11.31
CA ASN A 223 34.71 12.50 10.88
C ASN A 223 33.75 12.08 11.99
N ALA A 224 32.91 12.99 12.45
CA ALA A 224 31.88 12.67 13.42
C ALA A 224 31.21 11.36 12.96
N SER A 225 31.25 10.34 13.81
CA SER A 225 30.68 9.03 13.50
C SER A 225 29.24 9.21 13.05
N ALA A 226 28.92 8.70 11.86
CA ALA A 226 27.60 8.81 11.25
C ALA A 226 26.50 8.40 12.24
N LYS A 227 25.46 9.22 12.40
CA LYS A 227 24.33 8.97 13.29
C LYS A 227 23.02 8.94 12.52
N TRP A 228 21.98 8.40 13.17
CA TRP A 228 20.61 8.53 12.66
C TRP A 228 20.09 9.98 12.70
N GLU A 229 20.70 10.86 13.49
CA GLU A 229 20.43 12.31 13.48
C GLU A 229 20.69 12.93 12.10
N ASP A 230 21.76 12.53 11.41
CA ASP A 230 22.07 13.02 10.07
C ASP A 230 20.95 12.67 9.06
N VAL A 231 20.37 11.46 9.20
CA VAL A 231 19.22 11.02 8.39
C VAL A 231 17.98 11.84 8.73
N LEU A 232 17.74 12.12 10.00
CA LEU A 232 16.61 12.94 10.44
C LEU A 232 16.69 14.36 9.86
N ASP A 233 17.89 14.94 9.81
CA ASP A 233 18.12 16.26 9.22
C ASP A 233 17.87 16.27 7.71
N MET A 234 18.36 15.26 6.99
CA MET A 234 18.02 15.07 5.57
C MET A 234 16.50 14.96 5.34
N VAL A 235 15.78 14.25 6.22
CA VAL A 235 14.31 14.15 6.14
C VAL A 235 13.63 15.51 6.41
N ASN A 236 14.17 16.32 7.32
CA ASN A 236 13.68 17.69 7.56
C ASN A 236 13.88 18.59 6.34
N ASP A 237 15.00 18.45 5.64
CA ASP A 237 15.27 19.21 4.42
C ASP A 237 14.38 18.76 3.26
N LEU A 238 14.15 17.45 3.09
CA LEU A 238 13.19 16.93 2.10
C LEU A 238 11.79 17.50 2.31
N ARG A 239 11.33 17.53 3.56
CA ARG A 239 10.07 18.15 3.92
C ARG A 239 10.02 19.60 3.44
N ARG A 240 11.05 20.39 3.74
CA ARG A 240 11.12 21.81 3.34
C ARG A 240 11.15 21.98 1.82
N TYR A 241 11.91 21.18 1.10
CA TYR A 241 12.03 21.34 -0.36
C TYR A 241 10.81 20.85 -1.14
N LEU A 242 10.04 19.91 -0.59
CA LEU A 242 8.95 19.25 -1.30
C LEU A 242 7.53 19.64 -0.81
N GLU A 243 7.36 20.20 0.40
CA GLU A 243 6.03 20.62 0.89
C GLU A 243 5.56 22.01 0.39
N HIS A 244 6.46 22.86 -0.14
CA HIS A 244 6.17 24.29 -0.38
C HIS A 244 5.65 24.63 -1.77
N ASP A 245 5.35 23.63 -2.60
CA ASP A 245 4.83 23.85 -3.95
C ASP A 245 3.31 23.66 -3.95
N GLU A 246 2.55 24.76 -3.94
CA GLU A 246 1.07 24.78 -3.90
C GLU A 246 0.39 24.00 -5.05
N GLY A 247 1.16 23.59 -6.08
CA GLY A 247 0.70 22.79 -7.22
C GLY A 247 1.15 21.31 -7.21
N ILE A 248 1.89 20.85 -6.20
CA ILE A 248 2.33 19.46 -6.07
C ILE A 248 1.34 18.74 -5.15
N ASN A 249 0.59 17.77 -5.71
CA ASN A 249 -0.10 16.76 -4.91
C ASN A 249 0.91 16.16 -3.93
N VAL A 250 0.59 16.17 -2.63
CA VAL A 250 1.45 15.64 -1.57
C VAL A 250 2.02 14.29 -2.01
N LEU A 251 3.35 14.19 -2.09
CA LEU A 251 4.03 13.00 -2.53
C LEU A 251 3.77 11.86 -1.54
N TYR A 252 3.26 10.74 -2.05
CA TYR A 252 2.85 9.62 -1.22
C TYR A 252 4.00 9.10 -0.34
N HIS A 253 5.18 8.90 -0.92
CA HIS A 253 6.32 8.41 -0.15
C HIS A 253 6.90 9.47 0.78
N LEU A 254 6.67 10.77 0.53
CA LEU A 254 7.02 11.82 1.48
C LEU A 254 6.18 11.66 2.75
N GLU A 255 4.86 11.42 2.66
CA GLU A 255 4.03 11.18 3.84
C GLU A 255 4.49 9.96 4.65
N LYS A 256 4.92 8.89 3.97
CA LYS A 256 5.48 7.69 4.63
C LYS A 256 6.82 7.98 5.29
N LEU A 257 7.67 8.77 4.64
CA LEU A 257 8.94 9.21 5.22
C LEU A 257 8.71 10.09 6.46
N LEU A 258 7.75 11.00 6.39
CA LEU A 258 7.34 11.83 7.52
C LEU A 258 6.75 11.00 8.66
N SER A 259 6.00 9.93 8.33
CA SER A 259 5.53 8.95 9.33
C SER A 259 6.70 8.28 10.04
N MET A 260 7.81 7.97 9.33
CA MET A 260 9.01 7.38 9.93
C MET A 260 9.83 8.34 10.79
N LYS A 261 9.59 9.66 10.75
CA LYS A 261 10.28 10.63 11.61
C LYS A 261 10.10 10.35 13.10
N GLU A 262 8.93 9.83 13.49
CA GLU A 262 8.68 9.39 14.86
C GLU A 262 9.78 8.45 15.35
N GLY A 263 10.11 7.43 14.55
CA GLY A 263 11.16 6.47 14.88
C GLY A 263 12.56 7.08 14.82
N LEU A 264 12.86 7.90 13.79
CA LEU A 264 14.15 8.58 13.66
C LEU A 264 14.46 9.45 14.89
N LEU A 265 13.47 10.17 15.41
CA LEU A 265 13.61 10.97 16.63
C LEU A 265 14.00 10.12 17.85
N GLN A 266 13.50 8.89 17.98
CA GLN A 266 13.84 8.01 19.09
C GLN A 266 15.28 7.50 19.01
N ILE A 267 15.80 7.31 17.80
CA ILE A 267 17.11 6.70 17.56
C ILE A 267 18.17 7.71 17.13
N LYS A 268 17.89 9.01 17.12
CA LYS A 268 18.81 10.06 16.61
C LYS A 268 20.24 9.95 17.16
N ASP A 269 20.39 9.63 18.45
CA ASP A 269 21.70 9.53 19.12
C ASP A 269 22.43 8.20 18.88
N VAL A 270 21.82 7.26 18.16
CA VAL A 270 22.40 5.94 17.87
C VAL A 270 23.32 6.05 16.66
N PHE A 271 24.47 5.38 16.72
CA PHE A 271 25.41 5.39 15.61
C PHE A 271 24.91 4.51 14.46
N LEU A 272 25.10 5.02 13.25
CA LEU A 272 24.90 4.31 11.99
C LEU A 272 26.22 3.74 11.45
N ASP A 273 27.35 4.25 11.94
CA ASP A 273 28.69 3.94 11.45
C ASP A 273 29.08 2.45 11.60
N ASN A 274 29.69 1.89 10.54
CA ASN A 274 30.22 0.53 10.48
C ASN A 274 31.75 0.46 10.52
N THR A 275 32.44 1.60 10.65
CA THR A 275 33.89 1.65 10.86
C THR A 275 34.27 1.17 12.27
N ILE A 276 33.29 0.90 13.12
CA ILE A 276 33.44 0.33 14.45
C ILE A 276 33.45 -1.21 14.41
N GLY A 277 33.99 -1.84 15.46
CA GLY A 277 34.10 -3.30 15.53
C GLY A 277 32.74 -4.01 15.46
N PHE A 278 32.70 -5.24 14.94
CA PHE A 278 31.46 -6.02 14.74
C PHE A 278 30.56 -6.11 15.99
N ARG A 279 31.17 -6.27 17.18
CA ARG A 279 30.43 -6.30 18.46
C ARG A 279 29.69 -4.98 18.72
N GLU A 280 30.32 -3.86 18.36
CA GLU A 280 29.75 -2.54 18.53
C GLU A 280 28.62 -2.31 17.51
N VAL A 281 28.79 -2.73 16.25
CA VAL A 281 27.71 -2.69 15.26
C VAL A 281 26.47 -3.44 15.76
N ARG A 282 26.64 -4.68 16.25
CA ARG A 282 25.53 -5.45 16.84
C ARG A 282 24.91 -4.77 18.05
N HIS A 283 25.71 -4.06 18.85
CA HIS A 283 25.21 -3.27 19.97
C HIS A 283 24.33 -2.11 19.49
N GLN A 284 24.76 -1.36 18.47
CA GLN A 284 23.99 -0.27 17.87
C GLN A 284 22.69 -0.78 17.23
N GLU A 285 22.72 -1.90 16.49
CA GLU A 285 21.52 -2.55 15.96
C GLU A 285 20.53 -2.93 17.06
N HIS A 286 21.02 -3.47 18.18
CA HIS A 286 20.19 -3.79 19.34
C HIS A 286 19.62 -2.53 20.00
N LEU A 287 20.37 -1.43 20.07
CA LEU A 287 19.88 -0.16 20.59
C LEU A 287 18.73 0.40 19.74
N VAL A 288 18.84 0.33 18.41
CA VAL A 288 17.74 0.69 17.50
C VAL A 288 16.49 -0.12 17.83
N HIS A 289 16.60 -1.46 17.82
CA HIS A 289 15.48 -2.36 18.13
C HIS A 289 14.84 -2.05 19.49
N ARG A 290 15.67 -1.94 20.54
CA ARG A 290 15.21 -1.69 21.91
C ARG A 290 14.49 -0.35 22.04
N LYS A 291 15.05 0.72 21.45
CA LYS A 291 14.46 2.07 21.50
C LYS A 291 13.13 2.10 20.75
N LEU A 292 13.09 1.61 19.51
CA LEU A 292 11.88 1.61 18.69
C LEU A 292 10.77 0.72 19.29
N SER A 293 11.10 -0.49 19.73
CA SER A 293 10.14 -1.41 20.37
C SER A 293 9.44 -0.80 21.58
N LYS A 294 10.16 0.01 22.37
CA LYS A 294 9.63 0.64 23.58
C LYS A 294 8.85 1.92 23.27
N MET A 295 9.37 2.74 22.35
CA MET A 295 8.95 4.14 22.20
C MET A 295 7.97 4.41 21.05
N LEU A 296 7.89 3.56 20.02
CA LEU A 296 6.88 3.75 18.96
C LEU A 296 5.47 3.63 19.55
N GLY A 297 4.58 4.56 19.23
CA GLY A 297 3.24 4.67 19.80
C GLY A 297 2.26 3.55 19.41
N SER A 298 1.11 3.50 20.09
CA SER A 298 -0.04 2.68 19.68
C SER A 298 -1.24 3.57 19.38
N PRO A 299 -1.88 3.42 18.22
CA PRO A 299 -1.33 2.98 16.92
C PRO A 299 -0.59 4.14 16.24
N SER A 300 0.69 3.95 15.89
CA SER A 300 1.48 4.98 15.22
C SER A 300 1.60 4.73 13.71
N PRO A 301 1.58 5.77 12.86
CA PRO A 301 1.82 5.64 11.42
C PRO A 301 3.17 5.01 11.09
N CYS A 302 4.22 5.32 11.86
CA CYS A 302 5.55 4.70 11.73
C CYS A 302 5.48 3.18 11.88
N LEU A 303 4.80 2.70 12.94
CA LEU A 303 4.66 1.28 13.20
C LEU A 303 3.93 0.56 12.07
N PHE A 304 2.89 1.19 11.51
CA PHE A 304 2.14 0.62 10.39
C PHE A 304 3.01 0.56 9.11
N THR A 305 3.80 1.59 8.81
CA THR A 305 4.77 1.57 7.71
C THR A 305 5.76 0.41 7.84
N LEU A 306 6.32 0.18 9.04
CA LEU A 306 7.23 -0.94 9.29
C LEU A 306 6.53 -2.29 9.14
N LEU A 307 5.28 -2.41 9.57
CA LEU A 307 4.50 -3.62 9.42
C LEU A 307 4.22 -3.95 7.94
N MET A 308 3.90 -2.95 7.12
CA MET A 308 3.71 -3.14 5.68
C MET A 308 4.97 -3.68 5.02
N TYR A 309 6.13 -3.11 5.37
CA TYR A 309 7.41 -3.59 4.87
C TYR A 309 7.74 -5.01 5.39
N PHE A 310 7.49 -5.29 6.66
CA PHE A 310 7.73 -6.62 7.24
C PHE A 310 6.92 -7.73 6.55
N LEU A 311 5.63 -7.49 6.30
CA LEU A 311 4.75 -8.51 5.72
C LEU A 311 4.93 -8.66 4.20
N TYR A 312 5.21 -7.56 3.49
CA TYR A 312 5.13 -7.54 2.01
C TYR A 312 6.40 -7.08 1.31
N GLY A 313 7.44 -6.71 2.06
CA GLY A 313 8.71 -6.21 1.53
C GLY A 313 8.63 -4.85 0.85
N ARG A 314 7.48 -4.15 0.93
CA ARG A 314 7.24 -2.83 0.34
C ARG A 314 6.30 -2.01 1.21
N VAL A 315 6.53 -0.70 1.25
CA VAL A 315 5.69 0.28 1.93
C VAL A 315 4.66 0.80 0.94
N ARG A 316 3.48 0.19 0.96
CA ARG A 316 2.28 0.66 0.26
C ARG A 316 1.07 0.53 1.16
N ASP A 317 0.11 1.43 1.04
CA ASP A 317 -1.18 1.29 1.69
C ASP A 317 -1.95 0.20 0.97
N MET A 318 -2.97 -0.35 1.62
CA MET A 318 -3.81 -1.37 1.00
C MET A 318 -5.15 -0.74 0.65
N GLU A 319 -5.52 -0.83 -0.62
CA GLU A 319 -6.82 -0.38 -1.09
C GLU A 319 -7.69 -1.56 -1.49
N VAL A 320 -8.90 -1.58 -0.94
CA VAL A 320 -9.96 -2.54 -1.24
C VAL A 320 -11.15 -1.74 -1.79
N ASP A 321 -11.71 -2.18 -2.91
CA ASP A 321 -12.78 -1.43 -3.60
C ASP A 321 -14.12 -1.55 -2.86
N LEU A 322 -14.32 -2.65 -2.14
CA LEU A 322 -15.50 -2.95 -1.33
C LEU A 322 -15.01 -3.47 0.03
N CYS A 323 -15.22 -2.70 1.09
CA CYS A 323 -14.75 -3.09 2.42
C CYS A 323 -15.44 -4.36 2.94
N GLY A 324 -16.64 -4.65 2.45
CA GLY A 324 -17.44 -5.80 2.82
C GLY A 324 -17.83 -5.78 4.28
N GLY A 325 -17.85 -6.96 4.89
CA GLY A 325 -18.39 -7.15 6.24
C GLY A 325 -17.55 -8.08 7.09
N PHE A 326 -17.61 -7.84 8.39
CA PHE A 326 -17.10 -8.70 9.44
C PHE A 326 -18.27 -9.12 10.32
N TYR A 327 -18.61 -10.41 10.32
CA TYR A 327 -19.76 -10.92 11.06
C TYR A 327 -19.53 -12.34 11.57
N LYS A 328 -20.29 -12.70 12.60
CA LYS A 328 -20.28 -14.06 13.16
C LYS A 328 -21.22 -14.96 12.35
N GLU A 329 -20.69 -16.05 11.80
CA GLU A 329 -21.47 -16.98 10.95
C GLU A 329 -22.14 -18.08 11.80
N LYS A 330 -21.39 -18.71 12.71
CA LYS A 330 -21.83 -19.79 13.63
C LYS A 330 -21.09 -19.67 14.97
N ASN A 331 -21.41 -20.52 15.96
CA ASN A 331 -20.57 -20.62 17.16
C ASN A 331 -19.13 -20.95 16.73
N ASP A 332 -18.19 -20.10 17.14
CA ASP A 332 -16.75 -20.18 16.92
C ASP A 332 -16.20 -19.82 15.52
N PHE A 333 -17.05 -19.33 14.59
CA PHE A 333 -16.60 -18.87 13.27
C PHE A 333 -17.02 -17.42 12.98
N PHE A 334 -16.01 -16.61 12.67
CA PHE A 334 -16.20 -15.28 12.08
C PHE A 334 -15.91 -15.35 10.58
N CYS A 335 -16.63 -14.54 9.80
CA CYS A 335 -16.38 -14.38 8.39
C CYS A 335 -15.99 -12.94 8.09
N LEU A 336 -14.89 -12.76 7.39
CA LEU A 336 -14.45 -11.49 6.83
C LEU A 336 -14.49 -11.58 5.32
N SER A 337 -15.29 -10.70 4.72
CA SER A 337 -15.42 -10.61 3.27
C SER A 337 -14.95 -9.27 2.78
N MET A 338 -14.16 -9.26 1.70
CA MET A 338 -13.67 -8.04 1.05
C MET A 338 -13.79 -8.19 -0.46
N GLY A 339 -13.90 -7.08 -1.17
CA GLY A 339 -14.13 -7.13 -2.61
C GLY A 339 -13.29 -6.18 -3.45
N ARG A 340 -13.12 -6.58 -4.71
CA ARG A 340 -12.33 -5.87 -5.71
C ARG A 340 -13.07 -5.86 -7.05
N ILE A 341 -12.98 -4.75 -7.76
CA ILE A 341 -13.66 -4.52 -9.02
C ILE A 341 -12.61 -4.53 -10.12
N LEU A 342 -12.80 -5.37 -11.12
CA LEU A 342 -11.86 -5.60 -12.21
C LEU A 342 -12.40 -5.01 -13.51
N THR A 343 -11.49 -4.59 -14.38
CA THR A 343 -11.80 -4.07 -15.72
C THR A 343 -11.82 -5.15 -16.80
N SER A 344 -11.33 -6.35 -16.51
CA SER A 344 -11.35 -7.47 -17.46
C SER A 344 -11.33 -8.83 -16.76
N THR A 345 -11.82 -9.84 -17.48
CA THR A 345 -11.82 -11.26 -17.07
C THR A 345 -10.53 -11.98 -17.45
N ASP A 346 -9.53 -11.27 -17.98
CA ASP A 346 -8.21 -11.82 -18.30
C ASP A 346 -7.62 -12.50 -17.06
N GLU A 347 -7.10 -13.71 -17.24
CA GLU A 347 -6.49 -14.49 -16.17
C GLU A 347 -5.43 -13.69 -15.39
N LYS A 348 -4.63 -12.86 -16.08
CA LYS A 348 -3.64 -11.99 -15.43
C LYS A 348 -4.31 -10.96 -14.52
N MET A 349 -5.40 -10.34 -14.97
CA MET A 349 -6.15 -9.35 -14.19
C MET A 349 -6.81 -10.00 -12.97
N VAL A 350 -7.48 -11.14 -13.18
CA VAL A 350 -8.12 -11.91 -12.11
C VAL A 350 -7.07 -12.37 -11.08
N ARG A 351 -5.94 -12.92 -11.52
CA ARG A 351 -4.85 -13.35 -10.64
C ARG A 351 -4.27 -12.20 -9.83
N ARG A 352 -4.13 -11.02 -10.44
CA ARG A 352 -3.67 -9.81 -9.74
C ARG A 352 -4.67 -9.36 -8.68
N GLY A 353 -5.96 -9.33 -9.04
CA GLY A 353 -7.03 -9.02 -8.10
C GLY A 353 -7.06 -9.97 -6.90
N ILE A 354 -6.90 -11.28 -7.13
CA ILE A 354 -6.78 -12.29 -6.07
C ILE A 354 -5.58 -11.99 -5.17
N LYS A 355 -4.40 -11.72 -5.75
CA LYS A 355 -3.20 -11.41 -4.95
C LYS A 355 -3.38 -10.16 -4.09
N GLN A 356 -4.07 -9.14 -4.59
CA GLN A 356 -4.29 -7.91 -3.82
C GLN A 356 -5.30 -8.13 -2.68
N LEU A 357 -6.38 -8.86 -2.92
CA LEU A 357 -7.32 -9.25 -1.87
C LEU A 357 -6.69 -10.21 -0.86
N ASP A 358 -5.90 -11.19 -1.28
CA ASP A 358 -5.14 -12.08 -0.38
C ASP A 358 -4.24 -11.26 0.55
N ARG A 359 -3.55 -10.26 0.00
CA ARG A 359 -2.73 -9.33 0.78
C ARG A 359 -3.58 -8.59 1.82
N ALA A 360 -4.70 -7.98 1.41
CA ALA A 360 -5.58 -7.25 2.32
C ALA A 360 -6.15 -8.16 3.42
N LEU A 361 -6.74 -9.30 3.06
CA LEU A 361 -7.27 -10.29 3.99
C LEU A 361 -6.18 -10.82 4.93
N GLY A 362 -4.97 -11.06 4.43
CA GLY A 362 -3.83 -11.52 5.22
C GLY A 362 -3.38 -10.53 6.28
N MET A 363 -3.51 -9.21 6.05
CA MET A 363 -3.26 -8.20 7.09
C MET A 363 -4.27 -8.32 8.24
N PHE A 364 -5.55 -8.54 7.91
CA PHE A 364 -6.61 -8.67 8.91
C PHE A 364 -6.48 -9.97 9.68
N GLU A 365 -6.19 -11.07 8.99
CA GLU A 365 -5.83 -12.38 9.58
C GLU A 365 -4.67 -12.24 10.55
N PHE A 366 -3.58 -11.60 10.13
CA PHE A 366 -2.43 -11.36 10.99
C PHE A 366 -2.79 -10.58 12.26
N VAL A 367 -3.58 -9.51 12.15
CA VAL A 367 -4.02 -8.73 13.33
C VAL A 367 -4.95 -9.56 14.23
N TRP A 368 -5.86 -10.35 13.64
CA TRP A 368 -6.77 -11.24 14.35
C TRP A 368 -6.01 -12.27 15.20
N GLU A 369 -5.05 -12.96 14.60
CA GLU A 369 -4.20 -13.93 15.29
C GLU A 369 -3.35 -13.27 16.38
N THR A 370 -2.74 -12.12 16.06
CA THR A 370 -1.89 -11.37 16.99
C THR A 370 -2.70 -10.83 18.18
N ALA A 371 -3.99 -10.55 17.99
CA ALA A 371 -4.90 -10.16 19.06
C ALA A 371 -5.27 -11.32 20.00
N GLY A 372 -4.85 -12.55 19.70
CA GLY A 372 -5.14 -13.73 20.52
C GLY A 372 -6.59 -14.18 20.44
N MET A 373 -7.26 -13.89 19.32
CA MET A 373 -8.63 -14.36 19.07
C MET A 373 -8.63 -15.88 18.95
N LYS A 374 -9.60 -16.55 19.58
CA LYS A 374 -9.66 -18.02 19.63
C LYS A 374 -10.52 -18.60 18.52
N GLU A 375 -11.47 -17.80 18.05
CA GLU A 375 -12.41 -18.15 17.01
C GLU A 375 -11.73 -18.16 15.64
N THR A 376 -12.18 -19.05 14.78
CA THR A 376 -11.62 -19.19 13.43
C THR A 376 -12.15 -18.07 12.53
N LEU A 377 -11.25 -17.41 11.81
CA LEU A 377 -11.60 -16.37 10.84
C LEU A 377 -11.63 -16.96 9.43
N ASN A 378 -12.82 -17.07 8.85
CA ASN A 378 -13.03 -17.45 7.45
C ASN A 378 -12.84 -16.22 6.55
N LEU A 379 -11.98 -16.33 5.55
CA LEU A 379 -11.55 -15.21 4.71
C LEU A 379 -12.07 -15.39 3.28
N GLN A 380 -12.89 -14.44 2.84
CA GLN A 380 -13.56 -14.48 1.55
C GLN A 380 -13.23 -13.25 0.70
N GLY A 381 -12.73 -13.49 -0.51
CA GLY A 381 -12.49 -12.44 -1.51
C GLY A 381 -13.57 -12.44 -2.58
N HIS A 382 -14.07 -11.28 -2.97
CA HIS A 382 -15.10 -11.14 -3.99
C HIS A 382 -14.60 -10.25 -5.13
N LEU A 383 -14.36 -10.85 -6.29
CA LEU A 383 -13.94 -10.17 -7.50
C LEU A 383 -15.17 -9.91 -8.36
N TRP A 384 -15.33 -8.68 -8.83
CA TRP A 384 -16.47 -8.26 -9.62
C TRP A 384 -15.98 -7.80 -10.98
N CYS A 385 -16.49 -8.40 -12.05
CA CYS A 385 -16.14 -8.00 -13.40
C CYS A 385 -17.36 -8.13 -14.30
N LEU A 386 -17.50 -7.23 -15.26
CA LEU A 386 -18.55 -7.31 -16.27
C LEU A 386 -18.30 -8.51 -17.19
N GLU A 387 -19.37 -9.24 -17.54
CA GLU A 387 -19.33 -10.42 -18.42
C GLU A 387 -18.47 -11.57 -17.86
N ALA A 388 -18.35 -11.64 -16.54
CA ALA A 388 -17.58 -12.69 -15.88
C ALA A 388 -18.39 -13.97 -15.69
N GLU A 389 -17.78 -15.11 -15.96
CA GLU A 389 -18.34 -16.40 -15.56
C GLU A 389 -18.21 -16.59 -14.05
N GLU A 390 -19.33 -16.90 -13.40
CA GLU A 390 -19.38 -17.18 -11.96
C GLU A 390 -18.48 -18.35 -11.62
N LYS A 391 -17.47 -18.13 -10.77
CA LYS A 391 -16.56 -19.19 -10.34
C LYS A 391 -16.05 -19.01 -8.92
N THR A 392 -15.74 -20.13 -8.29
CA THR A 392 -15.06 -20.18 -7.00
C THR A 392 -13.61 -20.63 -7.22
N ILE A 393 -12.69 -19.93 -6.57
CA ILE A 393 -11.25 -20.10 -6.72
C ILE A 393 -10.65 -20.20 -5.32
N THR A 394 -9.83 -21.22 -5.06
CA THR A 394 -9.08 -21.33 -3.81
C THR A 394 -7.66 -20.84 -4.02
N TYR A 395 -7.18 -19.95 -3.15
CA TYR A 395 -5.81 -19.45 -3.21
C TYR A 395 -5.27 -19.26 -1.79
N ARG A 396 -4.15 -19.93 -1.47
CA ARG A 396 -3.48 -19.88 -0.15
C ARG A 396 -4.43 -20.13 1.04
N GLY A 397 -5.33 -21.11 0.91
CA GLY A 397 -6.30 -21.47 1.95
C GLY A 397 -7.51 -20.53 2.07
N LYS A 398 -7.57 -19.46 1.28
CA LYS A 398 -8.70 -18.52 1.24
C LYS A 398 -9.61 -18.79 0.04
N THR A 399 -10.88 -18.44 0.18
CA THR A 399 -11.89 -18.64 -0.88
C THR A 399 -12.15 -17.34 -1.61
N PHE A 400 -12.08 -17.36 -2.93
CA PHE A 400 -12.35 -16.23 -3.80
C PHE A 400 -13.50 -16.54 -4.74
N TYR A 401 -14.37 -15.57 -4.94
CA TYR A 401 -15.52 -15.66 -5.82
C TYR A 401 -15.40 -14.61 -6.91
N LEU A 402 -15.46 -15.04 -8.17
CA LEU A 402 -15.59 -14.12 -9.30
C LEU A 402 -17.08 -14.04 -9.66
N HIS A 403 -17.64 -12.85 -9.62
CA HIS A 403 -19.04 -12.56 -9.91
C HIS A 403 -19.18 -11.70 -11.14
N ASP A 404 -20.30 -11.88 -11.85
CA ASP A 404 -20.69 -10.99 -12.94
C ASP A 404 -21.32 -9.70 -12.39
N LEU A 405 -20.97 -8.56 -13.00
CA LEU A 405 -21.62 -7.26 -12.78
C LEU A 405 -22.86 -7.02 -13.65
N SER A 406 -23.19 -7.94 -14.57
CA SER A 406 -24.43 -7.86 -15.35
C SER A 406 -25.67 -8.05 -14.47
N LEU A 407 -26.74 -7.31 -14.76
CA LEU A 407 -27.98 -7.26 -13.96
C LEU A 407 -28.92 -8.44 -14.16
#